data_AF-A0A925EFX4-F1
#
_entry.id   AF-A0A925EFX4-F1
#
_cell.length_a   1.000
_cell.length_b   1.000
_cell.length_c   1.000
_cell.angle_alpha   90.00
_cell.angle_beta   90.00
_cell.angle_gamma   90.00
#
_symmetry.space_group_name_H-M   'P 1'
#
loop_
_entity.id
_entity.type
_entity.pdbx_description
1 polymer ?
#
loop_
_entity_poly.entity_id
_entity_poly.type
_entity_poly.pdbx_seq_one_letter_code
_entity_poly.pdbx_strand_id
1 'polypeptide(L)'
;MDKSSETSFKPFDDFSENKCFLCGKLLQESTNSKEHVFPKWLLRRYNLWDKTITLLNGTSISYRYLTIPCCSKCNNEYLSRLESKIELAVNQGLSHITQVEKIHLYQWIGKIFFGLLFRELTLSIDRSKPELGAITTPEFLQEYRALHSFIQSIKTPIEFREFFPGSLFIFEVDTIPEIEEFDYSDNFTGMSFFIRMGNIGIIACLKDDEQVLEMHSELYQAMKKIKLHPIQFDELCAIIFY
;
A
#
# COMPACT_ATOMS: atom_id res chain seq x y z
N MET A 1 28.27 -16.68 -31.15
CA MET A 1 27.96 -16.93 -29.73
C MET A 1 27.41 -15.64 -29.18
N ASP A 2 26.08 -15.56 -29.16
CA ASP A 2 25.32 -14.42 -28.65
C ASP A 2 25.65 -14.19 -27.17
N LYS A 3 26.17 -13.00 -26.86
CA LYS A 3 26.17 -12.50 -25.49
C LYS A 3 24.78 -11.93 -25.25
N SER A 4 23.96 -12.71 -24.55
CA SER A 4 22.72 -12.25 -23.93
C SER A 4 22.98 -10.96 -23.14
N SER A 5 22.59 -9.84 -23.73
CA SER A 5 22.45 -8.57 -23.00
C SER A 5 21.28 -8.73 -22.05
N GLU A 6 21.56 -9.14 -20.81
CA GLU A 6 20.64 -8.88 -19.70
C GLU A 6 20.49 -7.37 -19.59
N THR A 7 19.47 -6.83 -20.26
CA THR A 7 19.00 -5.47 -20.02
C THR A 7 18.61 -5.38 -18.54
N SER A 8 19.51 -4.78 -17.75
CA SER A 8 19.24 -4.33 -16.40
C SER A 8 17.94 -3.53 -16.42
N PHE A 9 16.87 -4.16 -15.95
CA PHE A 9 15.54 -3.61 -15.89
C PHE A 9 15.56 -2.43 -14.91
N LYS A 10 15.26 -1.23 -15.41
CA LYS A 10 15.02 -0.03 -14.60
C LYS A 10 13.51 0.05 -14.32
N PRO A 11 13.04 -0.40 -13.14
CA PRO A 11 11.62 -0.69 -12.91
C PRO A 11 10.70 0.54 -12.83
N PHE A 12 11.28 1.74 -12.87
CA PHE A 12 10.68 2.91 -12.24
C PHE A 12 10.71 4.18 -13.11
N ASP A 13 11.26 4.09 -14.33
CA ASP A 13 11.41 5.29 -15.18
C ASP A 13 10.10 5.68 -15.88
N ASP A 14 9.00 4.94 -15.69
CA ASP A 14 7.76 5.12 -16.46
C ASP A 14 6.50 4.58 -15.73
N PHE A 15 5.59 5.47 -15.35
CA PHE A 15 4.27 5.16 -14.78
C PHE A 15 3.24 4.97 -15.90
N SER A 16 3.42 3.91 -16.69
CA SER A 16 2.57 3.63 -17.85
C SER A 16 1.53 2.55 -17.59
N GLU A 17 0.34 2.77 -18.15
CA GLU A 17 -0.79 1.84 -18.13
C GLU A 17 -0.57 0.56 -18.97
N ASN A 18 0.50 0.53 -19.78
CA ASN A 18 0.84 -0.60 -20.64
C ASN A 18 1.89 -1.55 -20.03
N LYS A 19 2.30 -1.35 -18.77
CA LYS A 19 3.24 -2.21 -18.05
C LYS A 19 2.63 -2.72 -16.76
N CYS A 20 2.95 -3.95 -16.40
CA CYS A 20 2.59 -4.50 -15.10
C CYS A 20 3.28 -3.70 -14.00
N PHE A 21 2.53 -3.10 -13.08
CA PHE A 21 3.09 -2.30 -11.99
C PHE A 21 4.10 -3.09 -11.14
N LEU A 22 3.88 -4.39 -10.94
CA LEU A 22 4.74 -5.22 -10.09
C LEU A 22 6.02 -5.68 -10.81
N CYS A 23 5.91 -6.22 -12.03
CA CYS A 23 7.07 -6.83 -12.72
C CYS A 23 7.61 -6.04 -13.90
N GLY A 24 6.97 -4.92 -14.27
CA GLY A 24 7.32 -4.05 -15.40
C GLY A 24 7.20 -4.67 -16.80
N LYS A 25 6.74 -5.92 -16.91
CA LYS A 25 6.48 -6.53 -18.23
C LYS A 25 5.41 -5.74 -18.96
N LEU A 26 5.62 -5.53 -20.27
CA LEU A 26 4.60 -4.98 -21.15
C LEU A 26 3.35 -5.88 -21.12
N LEU A 27 2.20 -5.25 -20.97
CA LEU A 27 0.90 -5.90 -20.95
C LEU A 27 0.44 -6.13 -22.39
N GLN A 28 0.19 -7.40 -22.70
CA GLN A 28 -0.45 -7.81 -23.95
C GLN A 28 -1.91 -8.14 -23.64
N GLU A 29 -2.81 -8.05 -24.61
CA GLU A 29 -4.25 -8.32 -24.42
C GLU A 29 -4.51 -9.66 -23.69
N SER A 30 -3.77 -10.71 -24.02
CA SER A 30 -3.91 -12.05 -23.45
C SER A 30 -3.43 -12.19 -21.99
N THR A 31 -2.60 -11.26 -21.50
CA THR A 31 -1.99 -11.31 -20.16
C THR A 31 -2.32 -10.09 -19.31
N ASN A 32 -3.07 -9.14 -19.86
CA ASN A 32 -3.50 -7.93 -19.19
C ASN A 32 -4.57 -8.28 -18.16
N SER A 33 -4.35 -7.84 -16.94
CA SER A 33 -5.33 -7.86 -15.85
C SER A 33 -5.30 -6.53 -15.12
N LYS A 34 -6.25 -6.34 -14.20
CA LYS A 34 -6.29 -5.16 -13.35
C LYS A 34 -6.32 -5.59 -11.89
N GLU A 35 -5.31 -5.16 -11.15
CA GLU A 35 -5.21 -5.37 -9.71
C GLU A 35 -6.04 -4.30 -9.00
N HIS A 36 -6.83 -4.64 -7.98
CA HIS A 36 -7.50 -3.59 -7.20
C HIS A 36 -6.49 -2.98 -6.23
N VAL A 37 -6.47 -1.65 -6.07
CA VAL A 37 -5.54 -1.00 -5.14
C VAL A 37 -5.82 -1.50 -3.73
N PHE A 38 -7.06 -1.35 -3.27
CA PHE A 38 -7.57 -2.04 -2.09
C PHE A 38 -8.14 -3.41 -2.48
N PRO A 39 -7.80 -4.50 -1.76
CA PRO A 39 -8.27 -5.85 -2.08
C PRO A 39 -9.79 -5.96 -2.16
N LYS A 40 -10.28 -6.81 -3.06
CA LYS A 40 -11.73 -7.06 -3.19
C LYS A 40 -12.37 -7.56 -1.90
N TRP A 41 -11.68 -8.39 -1.12
CA TRP A 41 -12.20 -8.89 0.16
C TRP A 41 -12.43 -7.74 1.15
N LEU A 42 -11.51 -6.78 1.19
CA LEU A 42 -11.58 -5.61 2.06
C LEU A 42 -12.72 -4.70 1.64
N LEU A 43 -12.83 -4.43 0.34
CA LEU A 43 -13.91 -3.63 -0.22
C LEU A 43 -15.29 -4.22 0.07
N ARG A 44 -15.43 -5.56 0.01
CA ARG A 44 -16.69 -6.25 0.33
C ARG A 44 -16.97 -6.22 1.82
N ARG A 45 -15.97 -6.50 2.65
CA ARG A 45 -16.09 -6.57 4.11
C ARG A 45 -16.65 -5.28 4.71
N TYR A 46 -16.18 -4.13 4.23
CA TYR A 46 -16.57 -2.81 4.73
C TYR A 46 -17.53 -2.06 3.81
N ASN A 47 -18.19 -2.76 2.89
CA ASN A 47 -19.17 -2.20 1.95
C ASN A 47 -18.66 -0.94 1.21
N LEU A 48 -17.40 -0.97 0.77
CA LEU A 48 -16.73 0.14 0.09
C LEU A 48 -16.91 0.11 -1.43
N TRP A 49 -17.40 -1.02 -1.99
CA TRP A 49 -17.41 -1.28 -3.44
C TRP A 49 -17.92 -0.10 -4.27
N ASP A 50 -19.05 0.49 -3.87
CA ASP A 50 -19.67 1.65 -4.53
C ASP A 50 -19.40 2.98 -3.82
N LYS A 51 -18.71 2.98 -2.67
CA LYS A 51 -18.23 4.22 -2.04
C LYS A 51 -17.12 4.84 -2.90
N THR A 52 -16.88 6.13 -2.67
CA THR A 52 -15.89 6.92 -3.40
C THR A 52 -14.73 7.32 -2.50
N ILE A 53 -13.56 7.38 -3.11
CA ILE A 53 -12.33 7.96 -2.56
C ILE A 53 -12.03 9.24 -3.33
N THR A 54 -11.49 10.25 -2.66
CA THR A 54 -10.99 11.47 -3.31
C THR A 54 -9.48 11.46 -3.22
N LEU A 55 -8.85 11.43 -4.39
CA LEU A 55 -7.40 11.47 -4.56
C LEU A 55 -6.87 12.88 -4.27
N LEU A 56 -5.58 13.02 -3.94
CA LEU A 56 -4.91 14.31 -3.70
C LEU A 56 -4.98 15.23 -4.92
N ASN A 57 -4.99 14.65 -6.12
CA ASN A 57 -5.23 15.38 -7.37
C ASN A 57 -6.67 15.90 -7.54
N GLY A 58 -7.56 15.67 -6.55
CA GLY A 58 -8.96 16.09 -6.54
C GLY A 58 -9.92 15.14 -7.28
N THR A 59 -9.42 14.08 -7.91
CA THR A 59 -10.25 13.11 -8.62
C THR A 59 -11.04 12.27 -7.63
N SER A 60 -12.37 12.31 -7.72
CA SER A 60 -13.23 11.36 -7.03
C SER A 60 -13.46 10.12 -7.89
N ILE A 61 -13.20 8.94 -7.34
CA ILE A 61 -13.35 7.65 -8.03
C ILE A 61 -13.97 6.63 -7.08
N SER A 62 -14.84 5.76 -7.60
CA SER A 62 -15.36 4.64 -6.81
C SER A 62 -14.28 3.59 -6.57
N TYR A 63 -14.23 3.01 -5.37
CA TYR A 63 -13.25 1.97 -5.02
C TYR A 63 -13.21 0.80 -6.01
N ARG A 64 -14.36 0.38 -6.57
CA ARG A 64 -14.40 -0.70 -7.58
C ARG A 64 -13.62 -0.39 -8.86
N TYR A 65 -13.41 0.89 -9.17
CA TYR A 65 -12.66 1.34 -10.34
C TYR A 65 -11.21 1.71 -10.03
N LEU A 66 -10.87 1.82 -8.74
CA LEU A 66 -9.51 2.07 -8.28
C LEU A 66 -8.65 0.81 -8.42
N THR A 67 -8.16 0.60 -9.63
CA THR A 67 -7.39 -0.58 -10.04
C THR A 67 -6.07 -0.17 -10.67
N ILE A 68 -5.04 -1.00 -10.80
CA ILE A 68 -3.76 -0.67 -11.44
C ILE A 68 -3.34 -1.75 -12.46
N PRO A 69 -2.56 -1.39 -13.49
CA PRO A 69 -2.19 -2.32 -14.56
C PRO A 69 -1.33 -3.46 -14.02
N CYS A 70 -1.75 -4.71 -14.18
CA CYS A 70 -1.05 -5.87 -13.63
C CYS A 70 -1.12 -7.05 -14.59
N CYS A 71 -0.06 -7.83 -14.74
CA CYS A 71 -0.15 -9.04 -15.56
C CYS A 71 -0.85 -10.17 -14.78
N SER A 72 -1.56 -11.06 -15.49
CA SER A 72 -2.35 -12.12 -14.88
C SER A 72 -1.56 -13.00 -13.91
N LYS A 73 -0.27 -13.25 -14.17
CA LYS A 73 0.61 -13.99 -13.26
C LYS A 73 0.85 -13.24 -11.95
N CYS A 74 1.13 -11.94 -12.01
CA CYS A 74 1.37 -11.13 -10.81
C CYS A 74 0.11 -11.00 -9.96
N ASN A 75 -1.03 -10.75 -10.60
CA ASN A 75 -2.32 -10.63 -9.95
C ASN A 75 -2.77 -11.95 -9.31
N ASN A 76 -2.87 -13.01 -10.11
CA ASN A 76 -3.55 -14.24 -9.70
C ASN A 76 -2.67 -15.26 -8.97
N GLU A 77 -1.33 -15.13 -8.99
CA GLU A 77 -0.43 -16.04 -8.26
C GLU A 77 0.26 -15.36 -7.08
N TYR A 78 0.97 -14.25 -7.34
CA TYR A 78 1.82 -13.61 -6.33
C TYR A 78 1.02 -12.74 -5.37
N LEU A 79 0.24 -11.79 -5.90
CA LEU A 79 -0.56 -10.86 -5.10
C LEU A 79 -1.74 -11.58 -4.43
N SER A 80 -2.44 -12.45 -5.15
CA SER A 80 -3.54 -13.25 -4.58
C SER A 80 -3.09 -14.06 -3.36
N ARG A 81 -1.90 -14.67 -3.39
CA ARG A 81 -1.34 -15.44 -2.26
C ARG A 81 -1.02 -14.53 -1.07
N LEU A 82 -0.45 -13.34 -1.31
CA LEU A 82 -0.21 -12.36 -0.27
C LEU A 82 -1.53 -11.91 0.36
N GLU A 83 -2.49 -11.48 -0.46
CA GLU A 83 -3.78 -10.97 0.02
C GLU A 83 -4.59 -12.03 0.75
N SER A 84 -4.57 -13.28 0.29
CA SER A 84 -5.26 -14.40 0.97
C SER A 84 -4.71 -14.63 2.38
N LYS A 85 -3.39 -14.50 2.56
CA LYS A 85 -2.77 -14.61 3.89
C LYS A 85 -3.22 -13.47 4.82
N ILE A 86 -3.22 -12.23 4.31
CA ILE A 86 -3.64 -11.07 5.10
C ILE A 86 -5.14 -11.14 5.41
N GLU A 87 -5.98 -11.50 4.45
CA GLU A 87 -7.42 -11.69 4.63
C GLU A 87 -7.71 -12.70 5.74
N LEU A 88 -7.05 -13.85 5.71
CA LEU A 88 -7.20 -14.88 6.74
C LEU A 88 -6.86 -14.33 8.13
N ALA A 89 -5.72 -13.64 8.25
CA ALA A 89 -5.26 -13.08 9.51
C ALA A 89 -6.20 -11.98 10.04
N VAL A 90 -6.68 -11.08 9.16
CA VAL A 90 -7.65 -10.04 9.53
C VAL A 90 -8.97 -10.67 9.97
N ASN A 91 -9.46 -11.69 9.28
CA ASN A 91 -10.71 -12.39 9.65
C ASN A 91 -10.61 -13.12 10.99
N GLN A 92 -9.41 -13.54 11.40
CA GLN A 92 -9.16 -14.18 12.69
C GLN A 92 -8.83 -13.19 13.82
N GLY A 93 -8.70 -11.90 13.50
CA GLY A 93 -8.54 -10.81 14.46
C GLY A 93 -7.10 -10.49 14.86
N LEU A 94 -6.97 -9.62 15.87
CA LEU A 94 -5.70 -9.00 16.26
C LEU A 94 -4.58 -10.00 16.60
N SER A 95 -4.92 -11.11 17.26
CA SER A 95 -3.93 -12.12 17.67
C SER A 95 -3.26 -12.81 16.47
N HIS A 96 -3.93 -12.86 15.32
CA HIS A 96 -3.40 -13.49 14.12
C HIS A 96 -2.69 -12.49 13.22
N ILE A 97 -3.23 -11.27 13.07
CA ILE A 97 -2.54 -10.23 12.28
C ILE A 97 -1.18 -9.85 12.87
N THR A 98 -1.05 -9.87 14.20
CA THR A 98 0.23 -9.61 14.90
C THR A 98 1.26 -10.74 14.74
N GLN A 99 0.84 -11.94 14.31
CA GLN A 99 1.72 -13.08 14.02
C GLN A 99 2.11 -13.17 12.54
N VAL A 100 1.48 -12.39 11.66
CA VAL A 100 1.88 -12.34 10.25
C VAL A 100 3.31 -11.82 10.17
N GLU A 101 4.15 -12.50 9.38
CA GLU A 101 5.54 -12.05 9.18
C GLU A 101 5.55 -10.60 8.69
N LYS A 102 6.37 -9.78 9.35
CA LYS A 102 6.45 -8.32 9.14
C LYS A 102 6.53 -7.92 7.66
N ILE A 103 7.29 -8.69 6.87
CA ILE A 103 7.45 -8.45 5.43
C ILE A 103 6.15 -8.59 4.64
N HIS A 104 5.26 -9.52 4.99
CA HIS A 104 3.99 -9.68 4.27
C HIS A 104 3.06 -8.48 4.53
N LEU A 105 3.00 -7.98 5.77
CA LEU A 105 2.24 -6.77 6.09
C LEU A 105 2.80 -5.56 5.35
N TYR A 106 4.12 -5.38 5.39
CA TYR A 106 4.79 -4.30 4.69
C TYR A 106 4.56 -4.35 3.18
N GLN A 107 4.68 -5.52 2.55
CA GLN A 107 4.41 -5.72 1.12
C GLN A 107 2.96 -5.39 0.76
N TRP A 108 2.01 -5.80 1.60
CA TRP A 108 0.58 -5.57 1.37
C TRP A 108 0.22 -4.08 1.47
N ILE A 109 0.71 -3.40 2.51
CA ILE A 109 0.55 -1.96 2.69
C ILE A 109 1.27 -1.20 1.57
N GLY A 110 2.50 -1.59 1.25
CA GLY A 110 3.27 -1.03 0.14
C GLY A 110 2.52 -1.17 -1.19
N LYS A 111 1.85 -2.29 -1.44
CA LYS A 111 1.00 -2.46 -2.63
C LYS A 111 -0.13 -1.45 -2.68
N ILE A 112 -0.85 -1.24 -1.57
CA ILE A 112 -1.95 -0.28 -1.51
C ILE A 112 -1.40 1.14 -1.73
N PHE A 113 -0.40 1.53 -0.95
CA PHE A 113 0.22 2.86 -1.02
C PHE A 113 0.77 3.15 -2.42
N PHE A 114 1.52 2.23 -3.01
CA PHE A 114 2.02 2.39 -4.37
C PHE A 114 0.90 2.42 -5.42
N GLY A 115 -0.17 1.66 -5.21
CA GLY A 115 -1.33 1.68 -6.10
C GLY A 115 -2.08 3.01 -6.06
N LEU A 116 -2.19 3.62 -4.88
CA LEU A 116 -2.72 4.98 -4.72
C LEU A 116 -1.82 5.99 -5.42
N LEU A 117 -0.51 5.97 -5.14
CA LEU A 117 0.48 6.83 -5.79
C LEU A 117 0.41 6.71 -7.32
N PHE A 118 0.37 5.49 -7.85
CA PHE A 118 0.25 5.26 -9.29
C PHE A 118 -1.01 5.96 -9.85
N ARG A 119 -2.12 5.95 -9.10
CA ARG A 119 -3.37 6.59 -9.52
C ARG A 119 -3.36 8.09 -9.39
N GLU A 120 -2.73 8.66 -8.37
CA GLU A 120 -2.48 10.10 -8.27
C GLU A 120 -1.74 10.62 -9.51
N LEU A 121 -0.72 9.87 -9.95
CA LEU A 121 0.17 10.29 -11.02
C LEU A 121 -0.41 10.06 -12.43
N THR A 122 -1.29 9.08 -12.59
CA THR A 122 -1.85 8.70 -13.89
C THR A 122 -3.24 9.26 -14.17
N LEU A 123 -4.04 9.54 -13.13
CA LEU A 123 -5.32 10.21 -13.29
C LEU A 123 -5.07 11.72 -13.34
N SER A 124 -5.30 12.35 -14.48
CA SER A 124 -5.11 13.78 -14.66
C SER A 124 -6.13 14.59 -13.82
N ILE A 125 -5.66 15.66 -13.16
CA ILE A 125 -6.48 16.65 -12.42
C ILE A 125 -7.64 17.18 -13.29
N ASP A 126 -7.40 17.36 -14.59
CA ASP A 126 -8.38 17.92 -15.51
C ASP A 126 -8.24 17.30 -16.90
N ARG A 127 -9.19 16.45 -17.29
CA ARG A 127 -9.25 15.84 -18.63
C ARG A 127 -9.42 16.88 -19.75
N SER A 128 -9.72 18.13 -19.43
CA SER A 128 -9.88 19.22 -20.40
C SER A 128 -8.58 19.95 -20.76
N LYS A 129 -7.47 19.73 -20.02
CA LYS A 129 -6.17 20.40 -20.25
C LYS A 129 -4.99 19.43 -20.22
N PRO A 130 -4.85 18.57 -21.26
CA PRO A 130 -3.73 17.62 -21.38
C PRO A 130 -2.33 18.28 -21.47
N GLU A 131 -2.26 19.60 -21.62
CA GLU A 131 -1.04 20.38 -21.84
C GLU A 131 -0.27 20.69 -20.56
N LEU A 132 -0.88 20.45 -19.39
CA LEU A 132 -0.25 20.66 -18.07
C LEU A 132 0.75 19.54 -17.70
N GLY A 133 0.88 18.49 -18.52
CA GLY A 133 1.84 17.39 -18.32
C GLY A 133 1.45 16.44 -17.18
N ALA A 134 2.29 15.42 -16.97
CA ALA A 134 2.20 14.59 -15.78
C ALA A 134 2.63 15.41 -14.55
N ILE A 135 1.93 15.28 -13.43
CA ILE A 135 2.27 15.93 -12.15
C ILE A 135 3.67 15.47 -11.66
N THR A 136 4.16 14.37 -12.21
CA THR A 136 5.32 13.64 -11.77
C THR A 136 6.62 14.13 -12.40
N THR A 137 7.59 14.53 -11.57
CA THR A 137 8.97 14.77 -11.99
C THR A 137 9.81 13.48 -11.87
N PRO A 138 10.85 13.29 -12.70
CA PRO A 138 11.81 12.19 -12.53
C PRO A 138 12.44 12.13 -11.14
N GLU A 139 12.61 13.29 -10.49
CA GLU A 139 13.15 13.41 -9.13
C GLU A 139 12.17 12.85 -8.10
N PHE A 140 10.88 13.24 -8.18
CA PHE A 140 9.83 12.68 -7.35
C PHE A 140 9.74 11.16 -7.53
N LEU A 141 9.93 10.70 -8.77
CA LEU A 141 10.00 9.27 -9.05
C LEU A 141 11.18 8.58 -8.34
N GLN A 142 12.38 9.16 -8.34
CA GLN A 142 13.51 8.53 -7.66
C GLN A 142 13.24 8.19 -6.19
N GLU A 143 12.43 8.98 -5.49
CA GLU A 143 12.14 8.78 -4.07
C GLU A 143 11.46 7.43 -3.77
N TYR A 144 10.61 6.93 -4.67
CA TYR A 144 9.81 5.71 -4.49
C TYR A 144 10.42 4.45 -5.14
N ARG A 145 11.60 4.57 -5.78
CA ARG A 145 12.31 3.41 -6.35
C ARG A 145 12.58 2.31 -5.32
N ALA A 146 13.01 2.73 -4.13
CA ALA A 146 13.27 1.81 -3.02
C ALA A 146 11.99 1.07 -2.62
N LEU A 147 10.90 1.82 -2.40
CA LEU A 147 9.59 1.25 -2.08
C LEU A 147 9.12 0.24 -3.14
N HIS A 148 9.21 0.60 -4.42
CA HIS A 148 8.85 -0.31 -5.51
C HIS A 148 9.69 -1.58 -5.49
N SER A 149 11.00 -1.47 -5.27
CA SER A 149 11.90 -2.63 -5.16
C SER A 149 11.49 -3.55 -4.00
N PHE A 150 11.05 -3.00 -2.87
CA PHE A 150 10.51 -3.80 -1.77
C PHE A 150 9.18 -4.46 -2.13
N ILE A 151 8.28 -3.82 -2.86
CA ILE A 151 7.04 -4.44 -3.34
C ILE A 151 7.36 -5.58 -4.32
N GLN A 152 8.42 -5.45 -5.15
CA GLN A 152 8.84 -6.52 -6.06
C GLN A 152 9.28 -7.80 -5.35
N SER A 153 9.68 -7.70 -4.07
CA SER A 153 10.02 -8.87 -3.26
C SER A 153 8.85 -9.82 -2.98
N ILE A 154 7.62 -9.42 -3.29
CA ILE A 154 6.46 -10.33 -3.30
C ILE A 154 6.70 -11.52 -4.24
N LYS A 155 7.45 -11.31 -5.34
CA LYS A 155 7.76 -12.35 -6.33
C LYS A 155 8.96 -13.21 -5.94
N THR A 156 9.94 -12.61 -5.28
CA THR A 156 11.22 -13.23 -4.96
C THR A 156 11.53 -12.94 -3.51
N PRO A 157 11.60 -13.97 -2.64
CA PRO A 157 11.90 -13.77 -1.23
C PRO A 157 13.19 -12.96 -1.05
N ILE A 158 13.11 -11.93 -0.22
CA ILE A 158 14.27 -11.16 0.22
C ILE A 158 14.37 -11.27 1.74
N GLU A 159 15.60 -11.26 2.24
CA GLU A 159 15.88 -11.17 3.66
C GLU A 159 16.58 -9.85 3.95
N PHE A 160 16.06 -9.13 4.94
CA PHE A 160 16.70 -7.93 5.47
C PHE A 160 17.63 -8.36 6.60
N ARG A 161 18.92 -8.03 6.47
CA ARG A 161 19.95 -8.50 7.41
C ARG A 161 20.23 -7.55 8.57
N GLU A 162 20.20 -6.25 8.31
CA GLU A 162 20.62 -5.23 9.28
C GLU A 162 19.44 -4.47 9.85
N PHE A 163 18.54 -3.99 8.99
CA PHE A 163 17.34 -3.24 9.39
C PHE A 163 16.19 -3.60 8.46
N PHE A 164 14.96 -3.53 8.97
CA PHE A 164 13.77 -3.60 8.13
C PHE A 164 13.50 -2.20 7.53
N PRO A 165 13.06 -2.07 6.27
CA PRO A 165 12.98 -0.78 5.57
C PRO A 165 11.88 0.16 6.09
N GLY A 166 11.12 -0.26 7.11
CA GLY A 166 9.91 0.42 7.54
C GLY A 166 9.48 0.11 8.97
N SER A 167 8.92 1.11 9.62
CA SER A 167 8.23 0.98 10.89
C SER A 167 6.80 0.49 10.68
N LEU A 168 6.38 -0.50 11.48
CA LEU A 168 5.01 -0.99 11.52
C LEU A 168 4.51 -1.01 12.97
N PHE A 169 3.33 -0.43 13.18
CA PHE A 169 2.63 -0.42 14.45
C PHE A 169 1.27 -1.06 14.27
N ILE A 170 0.90 -1.98 15.16
CA ILE A 170 -0.39 -2.67 15.13
C ILE A 170 -1.07 -2.47 16.49
N PHE A 171 -2.31 -2.03 16.46
CA PHE A 171 -3.11 -1.72 17.64
C PHE A 171 -4.46 -2.41 17.61
N GLU A 172 -4.99 -2.72 18.80
CA GLU A 172 -6.40 -3.02 18.96
C GLU A 172 -7.20 -1.71 19.01
N VAL A 173 -8.27 -1.62 18.23
CA VAL A 173 -9.15 -0.46 18.18
C VAL A 173 -10.58 -0.88 18.52
N ASP A 174 -11.32 -0.04 19.21
CA ASP A 174 -12.73 -0.24 19.48
C ASP A 174 -13.57 -0.08 18.21
N THR A 175 -14.66 -0.85 18.14
CA THR A 175 -15.71 -0.67 17.13
C THR A 175 -16.87 0.06 17.81
N ILE A 176 -17.22 1.22 17.26
CA ILE A 176 -18.22 2.11 17.85
C ILE A 176 -19.32 2.31 16.81
N PRO A 177 -20.60 2.05 17.13
CA PRO A 177 -21.68 2.07 16.14
C PRO A 177 -21.78 3.36 15.31
N GLU A 178 -21.39 4.49 15.88
CA GLU A 178 -21.44 5.80 15.24
C GLU A 178 -20.20 6.14 14.38
N ILE A 179 -19.16 5.31 14.42
CA ILE A 179 -17.90 5.52 13.70
C ILE A 179 -17.72 4.41 12.67
N GLU A 180 -17.50 4.78 11.41
CA GLU A 180 -17.21 3.83 10.33
C GLU A 180 -16.05 2.91 10.72
N GLU A 181 -16.20 1.61 10.53
CA GLU A 181 -15.18 0.62 10.92
C GLU A 181 -13.94 0.64 10.02
N PHE A 182 -14.09 1.16 8.81
CA PHE A 182 -13.00 1.32 7.86
C PHE A 182 -12.58 2.78 7.78
N ASP A 183 -11.28 3.01 7.89
CA ASP A 183 -10.68 4.29 7.59
C ASP A 183 -9.24 4.09 7.11
N TYR A 184 -8.72 5.04 6.34
CA TYR A 184 -7.34 5.02 5.91
C TYR A 184 -6.87 6.44 5.60
N SER A 185 -5.56 6.68 5.74
CA SER A 185 -4.92 7.89 5.21
C SER A 185 -3.53 7.56 4.72
N ASP A 186 -3.10 8.29 3.70
CA ASP A 186 -1.73 8.26 3.19
C ASP A 186 -1.10 9.66 3.27
N ASN A 187 0.23 9.67 3.34
CA ASN A 187 1.06 10.85 3.16
C ASN A 187 2.23 10.44 2.27
N PHE A 188 2.13 10.73 0.97
CA PHE A 188 3.17 10.36 0.01
C PHE A 188 4.52 10.99 0.32
N THR A 189 4.54 12.26 0.75
CA THR A 189 5.77 12.98 1.11
C THR A 189 6.47 12.35 2.31
N GLY A 190 5.72 11.99 3.36
CA GLY A 190 6.26 11.32 4.55
C GLY A 190 6.46 9.81 4.39
N MET A 191 6.01 9.23 3.27
CA MET A 191 5.90 7.79 3.05
C MET A 191 5.20 7.06 4.20
N SER A 192 4.19 7.68 4.78
CA SER A 192 3.42 7.14 5.88
C SER A 192 2.00 6.79 5.44
N PHE A 193 1.43 5.80 6.11
CA PHE A 193 0.13 5.24 5.79
C PHE A 193 -0.50 4.67 7.05
N PHE A 194 -1.80 4.85 7.23
CA PHE A 194 -2.54 4.08 8.22
C PHE A 194 -3.79 3.47 7.59
N ILE A 195 -4.24 2.38 8.21
CA ILE A 195 -5.51 1.76 7.90
C ILE A 195 -6.16 1.22 9.18
N ARG A 196 -7.44 1.50 9.34
CA ARG A 196 -8.29 0.92 10.37
C ARG A 196 -9.30 -0.01 9.70
N MET A 197 -9.41 -1.22 10.23
CA MET A 197 -10.24 -2.30 9.71
C MET A 197 -10.96 -2.97 10.88
N GLY A 198 -12.15 -2.48 11.23
CA GLY A 198 -12.88 -2.95 12.40
C GLY A 198 -12.07 -2.69 13.66
N ASN A 199 -11.66 -3.75 14.36
CA ASN A 199 -10.88 -3.67 15.58
C ASN A 199 -9.35 -3.70 15.39
N ILE A 200 -8.86 -3.63 14.14
CA ILE A 200 -7.42 -3.64 13.82
C ILE A 200 -7.04 -2.27 13.28
N GLY A 201 -6.09 -1.60 13.93
CA GLY A 201 -5.44 -0.39 13.43
C GLY A 201 -3.99 -0.69 13.07
N ILE A 202 -3.54 -0.30 11.88
CA ILE A 202 -2.16 -0.44 11.43
C ILE A 202 -1.63 0.91 10.98
N ILE A 203 -0.45 1.28 11.46
CA ILE A 203 0.30 2.47 11.04
C ILE A 203 1.62 1.98 10.45
N ALA A 204 2.02 2.54 9.32
CA ALA A 204 3.22 2.19 8.59
C ALA A 204 4.00 3.44 8.16
N CYS A 205 5.30 3.43 8.43
CA CYS A 205 6.25 4.33 7.78
C CYS A 205 7.08 3.47 6.83
N LEU A 206 7.02 3.75 5.53
CA LEU A 206 7.48 2.81 4.51
C LEU A 206 8.95 3.00 4.11
N LYS A 207 9.60 4.05 4.60
CA LYS A 207 10.99 4.38 4.25
C LYS A 207 11.66 5.16 5.38
N ASP A 208 11.81 4.51 6.53
CA ASP A 208 12.43 5.10 7.72
C ASP A 208 13.45 4.18 8.39
N ASP A 209 13.71 2.99 7.83
CA ASP A 209 14.67 2.01 8.36
C ASP A 209 14.44 1.69 9.85
N GLU A 210 13.17 1.56 10.25
CA GLU A 210 12.70 1.33 11.64
C GLU A 210 12.96 2.47 12.65
N GLN A 211 13.51 3.61 12.23
CA GLN A 211 13.84 4.72 13.13
C GLN A 211 12.61 5.29 13.85
N VAL A 212 11.45 5.37 13.20
CA VAL A 212 10.22 5.86 13.82
C VAL A 212 9.73 4.89 14.89
N LEU A 213 9.82 3.57 14.65
CA LEU A 213 9.48 2.54 15.63
C LEU A 213 10.41 2.60 16.84
N GLU A 214 11.71 2.82 16.62
CA GLU A 214 12.69 3.00 17.70
C GLU A 214 12.37 4.25 18.53
N MET A 215 12.16 5.39 17.85
CA MET A 215 11.83 6.68 18.47
C MET A 215 10.55 6.62 19.31
N HIS A 216 9.50 5.97 18.81
CA HIS A 216 8.21 5.84 19.49
C HIS A 216 8.04 4.51 20.22
N SER A 217 9.13 3.81 20.52
CA SER A 217 9.08 2.46 21.10
C SER A 217 8.34 2.43 22.43
N GLU A 218 8.62 3.35 23.36
CA GLU A 218 7.94 3.42 24.66
C GLU A 218 6.44 3.66 24.51
N LEU A 219 6.06 4.63 23.67
CA LEU A 219 4.66 4.93 23.35
C LEU A 219 3.97 3.70 22.75
N TYR A 220 4.59 3.04 21.79
CA TYR A 220 4.05 1.85 21.16
C TYR A 220 3.84 0.72 22.17
N GLN A 221 4.82 0.47 23.04
CA GLN A 221 4.72 -0.57 24.07
C GLN A 221 3.63 -0.28 25.11
N ALA A 222 3.36 0.98 25.40
CA ALA A 222 2.27 1.39 26.29
C ALA A 222 0.91 1.23 25.61
N MET A 223 0.76 1.77 24.40
CA MET A 223 -0.52 1.84 23.71
C MET A 223 -0.98 0.49 23.15
N LYS A 224 -0.07 -0.40 22.73
CA LYS A 224 -0.44 -1.73 22.21
C LYS A 224 -1.10 -2.67 23.23
N LYS A 225 -1.06 -2.31 24.53
CA LYS A 225 -1.62 -3.12 25.63
C LYS A 225 -3.06 -2.77 25.96
N ILE A 226 -3.56 -1.67 25.41
CA ILE A 226 -4.92 -1.20 25.65
C ILE A 226 -5.71 -1.21 24.34
N LYS A 227 -7.02 -1.31 24.49
CA LYS A 227 -7.93 -1.15 23.38
C LYS A 227 -8.18 0.34 23.17
N LEU A 228 -7.79 0.85 22.01
CA LEU A 228 -7.88 2.27 21.70
C LEU A 228 -9.27 2.63 21.19
N HIS A 229 -9.82 3.75 21.64
CA HIS A 229 -10.93 4.38 20.94
C HIS A 229 -10.47 4.82 19.53
N PRO A 230 -11.30 4.78 18.47
CA PRO A 230 -10.93 5.24 17.13
C PRO A 230 -10.24 6.60 17.10
N ILE A 231 -10.78 7.61 17.81
CA ILE A 231 -10.16 8.93 17.95
C ILE A 231 -8.74 8.86 18.55
N GLN A 232 -8.49 8.00 19.54
CA GLN A 232 -7.15 7.84 20.12
C GLN A 232 -6.18 7.20 19.12
N PHE A 233 -6.68 6.29 18.28
CA PHE A 233 -5.90 5.74 17.17
C PHE A 233 -5.55 6.84 16.15
N ASP A 234 -6.48 7.73 15.82
CA ASP A 234 -6.23 8.88 14.93
C ASP A 234 -5.19 9.86 15.52
N GLU A 235 -5.23 10.10 16.84
CA GLU A 235 -4.23 10.88 17.56
C GLU A 235 -2.83 10.24 17.46
N LEU A 236 -2.73 8.92 17.62
CA LEU A 236 -1.46 8.20 17.42
C LEU A 236 -0.97 8.28 15.98
N CYS A 237 -1.87 8.21 15.00
CA CYS A 237 -1.52 8.41 13.60
C CYS A 237 -0.89 9.78 13.39
N ALA A 238 -1.47 10.85 13.96
CA ALA A 238 -0.91 12.19 13.88
C ALA A 238 0.47 12.29 14.54
N ILE A 239 0.66 11.68 15.72
CA ILE A 239 1.96 11.68 16.44
C ILE A 239 3.05 10.91 15.68
N ILE A 240 2.70 9.82 15.00
CA ILE A 240 3.68 9.00 14.27
C ILE A 240 3.98 9.59 12.88
N PHE A 241 3.04 10.35 12.31
CA PHE A 241 3.20 10.95 10.98
C PHE A 241 4.02 12.25 10.96
N TYR A 242 4.09 12.97 12.09
CA TYR A 242 4.63 14.33 12.19
C TYR A 242 5.50 14.52 13.42
#